data_AF-G8F6J8-F1
#
_entry.id   AF-G8F6J8-F1
#
_cell.length_a   1.000
_cell.length_b   1.000
_cell.length_c   1.000
_cell.angle_alpha   90.00
_cell.angle_beta   90.00
_cell.angle_gamma   90.00
#
_symmetry.space_group_name_H-M   'P 1'
#
loop_
_entity.id
_entity.type
_entity.pdbx_description
1 polymer ?
#
loop_
_entity_poly.entity_id
_entity_poly.type
_entity_poly.pdbx_seq_one_letter_code
_entity_poly.pdbx_strand_id
1 'polypeptide(L)'
;EAQRNIYRLLNTAFGLVHLTAHSSLVCPLSLGGSLGLRPEPPVNFPYLHYDATLPFHCSAILATALDTVTVPYRLCSSPVSMVHLADMLSFCGKKVVTAGATIPFPLAPGQSLPDSLMQFGGATPWTPLSACGEPSGTRCFAQSVVLRGIDRACHSQLTPGTPPPSSLHACTTGEEVLAQYLQQQQPRVMSSSHLLLTPYRVAPPYPHLFSSCSPQGMVLDGSPKGAAVESIPVFGALCSSSSLHQTLEALARDLTKLDLRRWASFMDAGVEHDDVAELLQELQSLAQCYHAGDSLVD
;
A
#
# COMPACT_ATOMS: atom_id res chain seq x y z
N GLU A 1 11.16 26.79 -4.40
CA GLU A 1 10.32 25.69 -3.85
C GLU A 1 8.93 25.64 -4.46
N ALA A 2 8.17 26.73 -4.51
CA ALA A 2 6.82 26.77 -5.11
C ALA A 2 6.77 26.31 -6.59
N GLN A 3 7.70 26.76 -7.44
CA GLN A 3 7.76 26.34 -8.85
C GLN A 3 7.98 24.82 -9.00
N ARG A 4 8.86 24.24 -8.20
CA ARG A 4 9.13 22.79 -8.20
C ARG A 4 7.86 21.99 -7.86
N ASN A 5 7.08 22.46 -6.90
CA ASN A 5 5.86 21.79 -6.49
C ASN A 5 4.77 21.84 -7.57
N ILE A 6 4.73 22.92 -8.35
CA ILE A 6 3.80 23.07 -9.48
C ILE A 6 4.18 22.14 -10.62
N TYR A 7 5.46 22.09 -10.99
CA TYR A 7 5.92 21.10 -11.99
C TYR A 7 5.69 19.66 -11.55
N ARG A 8 5.91 19.36 -10.26
CA ARG A 8 5.57 18.05 -9.69
C ARG A 8 4.09 17.75 -9.85
N LEU A 9 3.20 18.70 -9.54
CA LEU A 9 1.76 18.53 -9.67
C LEU A 9 1.34 18.25 -11.12
N LEU A 10 1.79 19.08 -12.07
CA LEU A 10 1.49 18.92 -13.49
C LEU A 10 1.99 17.55 -13.98
N ASN A 11 3.26 17.21 -13.74
CA ASN A 11 3.82 15.93 -14.15
C ASN A 11 3.10 14.73 -13.53
N THR A 12 2.65 14.87 -12.27
CA THR A 12 1.88 13.82 -11.60
C THR A 12 0.52 13.65 -12.25
N ALA A 13 -0.18 14.74 -12.55
CA ALA A 13 -1.49 14.70 -13.17
C ALA A 13 -1.45 14.15 -14.60
N PHE A 14 -0.61 14.73 -15.45
CA PHE A 14 -0.40 14.25 -16.82
C PHE A 14 0.05 12.79 -16.83
N GLY A 15 1.06 12.46 -16.02
CA GLY A 15 1.57 11.10 -15.91
C GLY A 15 0.49 10.12 -15.47
N LEU A 16 -0.28 10.43 -14.43
CA LEU A 16 -1.32 9.54 -13.91
C LEU A 16 -2.42 9.28 -14.95
N VAL A 17 -2.93 10.33 -15.58
CA VAL A 17 -3.98 10.21 -16.58
C VAL A 17 -3.49 9.39 -17.78
N HIS A 18 -2.34 9.74 -18.36
CA HIS A 18 -1.81 9.01 -19.51
C HIS A 18 -1.45 7.55 -19.17
N LEU A 19 -0.88 7.29 -17.99
CA LEU A 19 -0.61 5.93 -17.54
C LEU A 19 -1.90 5.12 -17.39
N THR A 20 -2.98 5.72 -16.87
CA THR A 20 -4.27 5.02 -16.73
C THR A 20 -4.96 4.78 -18.07
N ALA A 21 -4.79 5.65 -19.06
CA ALA A 21 -5.30 5.44 -20.41
C ALA A 21 -4.62 4.23 -21.08
N HIS A 22 -3.31 4.06 -20.88
CA HIS A 22 -2.50 3.07 -21.60
C HIS A 22 -2.07 1.83 -20.79
N SER A 23 -2.43 1.75 -19.51
CA SER A 23 -2.10 0.61 -18.64
C SER A 23 -3.36 -0.10 -18.15
N SER A 24 -3.22 -1.38 -17.81
CA SER A 24 -4.29 -2.16 -17.15
C SER A 24 -4.45 -1.77 -15.67
N LEU A 25 -3.36 -1.39 -15.02
CA LEU A 25 -3.31 -1.01 -13.61
C LEU A 25 -2.16 -0.02 -13.37
N VAL A 26 -2.38 0.98 -12.52
CA VAL A 26 -1.38 1.98 -12.12
C VAL A 26 -1.34 2.08 -10.60
N CYS A 27 -0.16 1.97 -10.01
CA CYS A 27 0.06 2.15 -8.58
C CYS A 27 1.08 3.28 -8.37
N PRO A 28 0.67 4.48 -7.93
CA PRO A 28 1.61 5.51 -7.51
C PRO A 28 2.38 5.00 -6.29
N LEU A 29 3.69 5.25 -6.23
CA LEU A 29 4.51 4.90 -5.08
C LEU A 29 5.22 6.12 -4.53
N SER A 30 5.02 6.38 -3.25
CA SER A 30 5.55 7.56 -2.56
C SER A 30 5.52 7.34 -1.06
N LEU A 31 6.58 7.80 -0.38
CA LEU A 31 6.58 7.96 1.07
C LEU A 31 6.13 9.35 1.51
N GLY A 32 5.86 10.27 0.58
CA GLY A 32 5.28 11.57 0.90
C GLY A 32 3.79 11.43 1.27
N GLY A 33 3.27 12.34 2.09
CA GLY A 33 1.87 12.25 2.53
C GLY A 33 0.83 12.57 1.45
N SER A 34 1.19 13.38 0.44
CA SER A 34 0.23 13.86 -0.58
C SER A 34 0.81 14.03 -1.99
N LEU A 35 0.02 13.61 -2.98
CA LEU A 35 0.23 13.91 -4.42
C LEU A 35 -0.14 15.36 -4.80
N GLY A 36 -0.85 16.08 -3.92
CA GLY A 36 -1.34 17.44 -4.18
C GLY A 36 -0.24 18.50 -4.19
N LEU A 37 -0.66 19.76 -4.41
CA LEU A 37 0.26 20.89 -4.58
C LEU A 37 1.12 21.13 -3.34
N ARG A 38 0.51 20.95 -2.15
CA ARG A 38 1.19 21.10 -0.86
C ARG A 38 1.73 19.74 -0.41
N PRO A 39 3.06 19.58 -0.29
CA PRO A 39 3.63 18.36 0.25
C PRO A 39 3.24 18.23 1.73
N GLU A 40 2.82 17.03 2.10
CA GLU A 40 2.58 16.61 3.47
C GLU A 40 3.80 15.88 4.03
N PRO A 41 3.97 15.80 5.37
CA PRO A 41 5.10 15.11 5.96
C PRO A 41 5.19 13.65 5.46
N PRO A 42 6.41 13.10 5.37
CA PRO A 42 6.61 11.70 5.01
C PRO A 42 5.91 10.75 5.98
N VAL A 43 5.52 9.58 5.47
CA VAL A 43 4.87 8.53 6.26
C VAL A 43 5.82 7.96 7.30
N ASN A 44 5.31 7.62 8.47
CA ASN A 44 6.11 7.04 9.55
C ASN A 44 5.81 5.54 9.68
N PHE A 45 6.84 4.77 10.00
CA PHE A 45 6.73 3.36 10.35
C PHE A 45 7.11 3.18 11.81
N PRO A 46 6.38 2.35 12.58
CA PRO A 46 6.66 2.19 14.01
C PRO A 46 8.08 1.72 14.35
N TYR A 47 8.68 0.88 13.50
CA TYR A 47 9.98 0.24 13.77
C TYR A 47 11.08 0.59 12.76
N LEU A 48 10.88 1.64 11.95
CA LEU A 48 11.90 2.12 11.01
C LEU A 48 12.31 3.54 11.35
N HIS A 49 13.62 3.77 11.34
CA HIS A 49 14.23 5.09 11.32
C HIS A 49 14.87 5.30 9.95
N TYR A 50 14.19 6.06 9.10
CA TYR A 50 14.67 6.38 7.77
C TYR A 50 14.72 7.89 7.58
N ASP A 51 15.66 8.35 6.75
CA ASP A 51 15.74 9.74 6.34
C ASP A 51 15.00 9.89 5.01
N ALA A 52 13.87 10.58 5.05
CA ALA A 52 13.03 10.82 3.87
C ALA A 52 13.69 11.72 2.80
N THR A 53 14.78 12.41 3.15
CA THR A 53 15.57 13.20 2.20
C THR A 53 16.55 12.36 1.38
N LEU A 54 16.83 11.12 1.82
CA LEU A 54 17.73 10.20 1.14
C LEU A 54 16.96 9.25 0.21
N PRO A 55 17.11 9.37 -1.12
CA PRO A 55 16.43 8.49 -2.07
C PRO A 55 16.75 7.01 -1.85
N PHE A 56 17.95 6.70 -1.35
CA PHE A 56 18.37 5.35 -1.01
C PHE A 56 17.50 4.71 0.09
N HIS A 57 17.18 5.46 1.15
CA HIS A 57 16.31 4.99 2.24
C HIS A 57 14.89 4.78 1.73
N CYS A 58 14.35 5.77 1.02
CA CYS A 58 13.00 5.70 0.47
C CYS A 58 12.86 4.54 -0.53
N SER A 59 13.84 4.36 -1.41
CA SER A 59 13.84 3.29 -2.41
C SER A 59 13.91 1.92 -1.78
N ALA A 60 14.66 1.74 -0.68
CA ALA A 60 14.72 0.46 0.03
C ALA A 60 13.36 0.05 0.62
N ILE A 61 12.62 1.01 1.20
CA ILE A 61 11.28 0.78 1.75
C ILE A 61 10.28 0.45 0.62
N LEU A 62 10.26 1.27 -0.45
CA LEU A 62 9.37 1.05 -1.59
C LEU A 62 9.69 -0.27 -2.30
N ALA A 63 10.97 -0.64 -2.45
CA ALA A 63 11.40 -1.91 -3.01
C ALA A 63 10.96 -3.10 -2.15
N THR A 64 11.02 -2.98 -0.82
CA THR A 64 10.54 -4.02 0.11
C THR A 64 9.05 -4.27 -0.04
N ALA A 65 8.26 -3.19 -0.13
CA ALA A 65 6.83 -3.26 -0.36
C ALA A 65 6.53 -3.87 -1.73
N LEU A 66 7.17 -3.37 -2.79
CA LEU A 66 7.04 -3.87 -4.17
C LEU A 66 7.40 -5.35 -4.26
N ASP A 67 8.55 -5.77 -3.73
CA ASP A 67 8.93 -7.19 -3.73
C ASP A 67 7.82 -8.02 -3.08
N THR A 68 7.25 -7.56 -1.97
CA THR A 68 6.18 -8.28 -1.26
C THR A 68 4.85 -8.32 -2.01
N VAL A 69 4.31 -7.19 -2.46
CA VAL A 69 2.97 -7.16 -3.09
C VAL A 69 2.93 -7.80 -4.47
N THR A 70 4.08 -7.94 -5.12
CA THR A 70 4.20 -8.54 -6.46
C THR A 70 4.49 -10.04 -6.43
N VAL A 71 4.79 -10.61 -5.26
CA VAL A 71 5.02 -12.05 -5.07
C VAL A 71 3.94 -12.93 -5.72
N PRO A 72 2.62 -12.65 -5.61
CA PRO A 72 1.58 -13.55 -6.09
C PRO A 72 1.72 -13.95 -7.56
N TYR A 73 2.25 -13.08 -8.43
CA TYR A 73 2.45 -13.39 -9.84
C TYR A 73 3.89 -13.69 -10.23
N ARG A 74 4.83 -13.62 -9.28
CA ARG A 74 6.24 -13.99 -9.50
C ARG A 74 6.57 -15.41 -9.04
N LEU A 75 5.78 -15.96 -8.11
CA LEU A 75 5.99 -17.33 -7.64
C LEU A 75 5.47 -18.36 -8.65
N CYS A 76 6.31 -19.31 -9.02
CA CYS A 76 5.90 -20.45 -9.86
C CYS A 76 4.82 -21.33 -9.21
N SER A 77 4.77 -21.35 -7.87
CA SER A 77 3.77 -22.12 -7.11
C SER A 77 2.43 -21.40 -6.96
N SER A 78 2.35 -20.12 -7.34
CA SER A 78 1.13 -19.35 -7.22
C SER A 78 0.32 -19.43 -8.52
N PRO A 79 -1.00 -19.66 -8.46
CA PRO A 79 -1.86 -19.67 -9.64
C PRO A 79 -2.22 -18.25 -10.12
N VAL A 80 -1.86 -17.20 -9.38
CA VAL A 80 -2.28 -15.82 -9.68
C VAL A 80 -1.39 -15.23 -10.76
N SER A 81 -1.98 -14.87 -11.91
CA SER A 81 -1.27 -14.13 -12.96
C SER A 81 -1.34 -12.61 -12.71
N MET A 82 -0.41 -11.87 -13.32
CA MET A 82 -0.44 -10.40 -13.28
C MET A 82 -1.73 -9.85 -13.90
N VAL A 83 -2.23 -10.48 -14.97
CA VAL A 83 -3.48 -10.09 -15.65
C VAL A 83 -4.67 -10.28 -14.69
N HIS A 84 -4.76 -11.43 -14.03
CA HIS A 84 -5.85 -11.69 -13.08
C HIS A 84 -5.85 -10.70 -11.92
N LEU A 85 -4.66 -10.39 -11.39
CA LEU A 85 -4.49 -9.39 -10.34
C LEU A 85 -4.97 -8.00 -10.81
N ALA A 86 -4.57 -7.60 -12.02
CA ALA A 86 -4.97 -6.32 -12.60
C ALA A 86 -6.48 -6.25 -12.82
N ASP A 87 -7.10 -7.29 -13.38
CA ASP A 87 -8.54 -7.34 -13.63
C ASP A 87 -9.35 -7.27 -12.33
N MET A 88 -8.90 -7.99 -11.29
CA MET A 88 -9.54 -7.98 -9.97
C MET A 88 -9.52 -6.58 -9.33
N LEU A 89 -8.38 -5.87 -9.43
CA LEU A 89 -8.22 -4.55 -8.82
C LEU A 89 -8.80 -3.39 -9.64
N SER A 90 -8.89 -3.54 -10.97
CA SER A 90 -9.27 -2.47 -11.91
C SER A 90 -10.76 -2.44 -12.32
N PHE A 91 -11.61 -3.22 -11.66
CA PHE A 91 -13.02 -3.36 -11.98
C PHE A 91 -13.78 -2.01 -12.11
N CYS A 92 -14.68 -1.91 -13.08
CA CYS A 92 -15.46 -0.70 -13.40
C CYS A 92 -14.60 0.56 -13.62
N GLY A 93 -13.48 0.42 -14.34
CA GLY A 93 -12.61 1.54 -14.71
C GLY A 93 -11.69 2.04 -13.60
N LYS A 94 -11.64 1.35 -12.45
CA LYS A 94 -10.80 1.70 -11.29
C LYS A 94 -9.33 1.34 -11.49
N LYS A 95 -8.68 1.88 -12.52
CA LYS A 95 -7.32 1.50 -12.92
C LYS A 95 -6.19 1.97 -12.01
N VAL A 96 -6.44 2.90 -11.08
CA VAL A 96 -5.49 3.32 -10.04
C VAL A 96 -5.69 2.48 -8.77
N VAL A 97 -4.58 2.06 -8.15
CA VAL A 97 -4.59 1.40 -6.84
C VAL A 97 -3.64 2.10 -5.89
N THR A 98 -3.83 1.87 -4.60
CA THR A 98 -2.91 2.27 -3.55
C THR A 98 -2.10 1.07 -3.07
N ALA A 99 -0.85 1.31 -2.71
CA ALA A 99 0.00 0.36 -2.01
C ALA A 99 0.06 0.70 -0.52
N GLY A 100 0.21 -0.33 0.30
CA GLY A 100 0.53 -0.20 1.71
C GLY A 100 1.49 -1.28 2.15
N ALA A 101 2.29 -1.00 3.18
CA ALA A 101 3.07 -2.04 3.84
C ALA A 101 3.30 -1.80 5.34
N THR A 102 3.51 -2.91 6.06
CA THR A 102 3.97 -2.98 7.44
C THR A 102 5.35 -3.61 7.42
N ILE A 103 6.36 -2.82 7.79
CA ILE A 103 7.78 -3.17 7.65
C ILE A 103 8.48 -2.86 8.99
N PRO A 104 8.96 -3.87 9.72
CA PRO A 104 8.53 -5.26 9.65
C PRO A 104 7.08 -5.42 10.16
N PHE A 105 6.46 -6.57 9.89
CA PHE A 105 5.21 -6.96 10.53
C PHE A 105 5.44 -7.21 12.05
N PRO A 106 4.59 -6.67 12.94
CA PRO A 106 4.79 -6.72 14.39
C PRO A 106 4.49 -8.10 14.99
N LEU A 107 5.41 -9.04 14.82
CA LEU A 107 5.37 -10.33 15.49
C LEU A 107 6.37 -10.33 16.66
N ALA A 108 5.87 -10.43 17.88
CA ALA A 108 6.71 -10.53 19.08
C ALA A 108 7.05 -12.01 19.40
N PRO A 109 8.15 -12.27 20.13
CA PRO A 109 8.49 -13.63 20.56
C PRO A 109 7.35 -14.29 21.35
N GLY A 110 6.95 -15.49 20.91
CA GLY A 110 5.88 -16.26 21.56
C GLY A 110 4.45 -15.85 21.18
N GLN A 111 4.26 -14.85 20.32
CA GLN A 111 2.95 -14.50 19.79
C GLN A 111 2.60 -15.32 18.54
N SER A 112 1.32 -15.59 18.37
CA SER A 112 0.77 -16.17 17.14
C SER A 112 0.32 -15.08 16.15
N LEU A 113 0.13 -15.45 14.89
CA LEU A 113 -0.38 -14.58 13.85
C LEU A 113 -1.75 -13.96 14.21
N PRO A 114 -2.74 -14.74 14.73
CA PRO A 114 -3.97 -14.17 15.27
C PRO A 114 -3.74 -13.09 16.34
N ASP A 115 -2.79 -13.28 17.26
CA ASP A 115 -2.49 -12.29 18.31
C ASP A 115 -2.03 -10.96 17.71
N SER A 116 -1.06 -11.01 16.77
CA SER A 116 -0.55 -9.82 16.08
C SER A 116 -1.64 -9.13 15.25
N LEU A 117 -2.50 -9.89 14.56
CA LEU A 117 -3.57 -9.31 13.74
C LEU A 117 -4.66 -8.63 14.59
N MET A 118 -4.98 -9.19 15.75
CA MET A 118 -5.95 -8.61 16.68
C MET A 118 -5.46 -7.29 17.30
N GLN A 119 -4.14 -7.10 17.45
CA GLN A 119 -3.56 -5.86 17.97
C GLN A 119 -3.84 -4.64 17.09
N PHE A 120 -4.09 -4.82 15.78
CA PHE A 120 -4.49 -3.71 14.91
C PHE A 120 -5.87 -3.13 15.26
N GLY A 121 -6.69 -3.82 16.05
CA GLY A 121 -7.91 -3.25 16.64
C GLY A 121 -8.93 -2.72 15.62
N GLY A 122 -8.93 -3.24 14.39
CA GLY A 122 -9.80 -2.78 13.30
C GLY A 122 -9.25 -1.61 12.47
N ALA A 123 -8.07 -1.09 12.81
CA ALA A 123 -7.36 -0.14 11.96
C ALA A 123 -6.74 -0.86 10.74
N THR A 124 -6.46 -0.09 9.69
CA THR A 124 -5.70 -0.60 8.54
C THR A 124 -4.33 -1.08 9.02
N PRO A 125 -3.93 -2.33 8.73
CA PRO A 125 -2.76 -2.91 9.37
C PRO A 125 -1.42 -2.48 8.74
N TRP A 126 -1.44 -1.58 7.74
CA TRP A 126 -0.28 -1.13 6.97
C TRP A 126 -0.20 0.39 6.82
N THR A 127 1.02 0.89 6.68
CA THR A 127 1.31 2.30 6.36
C THR A 127 1.09 2.54 4.86
N PRO A 128 0.40 3.62 4.43
CA PRO A 128 0.17 3.92 3.02
C PRO A 128 1.46 4.31 2.29
N LEU A 129 1.60 3.87 1.03
CA LEU A 129 2.80 4.08 0.20
C LEU A 129 2.47 4.69 -1.17
N SER A 130 1.34 5.36 -1.32
CA SER A 130 0.89 5.97 -2.59
C SER A 130 0.59 7.45 -2.52
N ALA A 131 0.70 8.08 -1.34
CA ALA A 131 0.33 9.49 -1.12
C ALA A 131 -1.14 9.82 -1.50
N CYS A 132 -2.04 8.83 -1.39
CA CYS A 132 -3.46 8.94 -1.74
C CYS A 132 -4.38 9.03 -0.49
N GLY A 133 -3.88 9.66 0.58
CA GLY A 133 -4.61 9.87 1.82
C GLY A 133 -4.71 8.63 2.73
N GLU A 134 -5.25 8.87 3.93
CA GLU A 134 -5.44 7.85 4.95
C GLU A 134 -6.66 6.96 4.60
N PRO A 135 -6.59 5.63 4.76
CA PRO A 135 -7.72 4.74 4.46
C PRO A 135 -8.89 4.84 5.46
N SER A 136 -8.77 5.64 6.53
CA SER A 136 -9.76 5.68 7.61
C SER A 136 -11.13 6.15 7.10
N GLY A 137 -12.15 5.32 7.34
CA GLY A 137 -13.52 5.57 6.86
C GLY A 137 -13.72 5.38 5.35
N THR A 138 -12.73 4.84 4.62
CA THR A 138 -12.83 4.62 3.17
C THR A 138 -13.35 3.21 2.88
N ARG A 139 -14.15 3.10 1.82
CA ARG A 139 -14.66 1.80 1.35
C ARG A 139 -13.64 1.19 0.40
N CYS A 140 -13.08 0.05 0.78
CA CYS A 140 -12.34 -0.78 -0.15
C CYS A 140 -13.31 -1.50 -1.09
N PHE A 141 -12.91 -1.65 -2.36
CA PHE A 141 -13.67 -2.37 -3.39
C PHE A 141 -13.02 -3.73 -3.65
N ALA A 142 -11.69 -3.73 -3.76
CA ALA A 142 -10.89 -4.89 -4.07
C ALA A 142 -9.49 -4.75 -3.44
N GLN A 143 -8.90 -5.85 -3.01
CA GLN A 143 -7.56 -5.86 -2.43
C GLN A 143 -6.78 -7.14 -2.75
N SER A 144 -5.46 -7.01 -2.87
CA SER A 144 -4.51 -8.11 -2.89
C SER A 144 -3.53 -7.93 -1.76
N VAL A 145 -3.51 -8.89 -0.85
CA VAL A 145 -2.77 -8.81 0.40
C VAL A 145 -1.77 -9.96 0.47
N VAL A 146 -0.54 -9.64 0.86
CA VAL A 146 0.56 -10.58 0.98
C VAL A 146 1.21 -10.43 2.34
N LEU A 147 1.20 -11.50 3.13
CA LEU A 147 1.98 -11.60 4.35
C LEU A 147 3.11 -12.59 4.12
N ARG A 148 4.35 -12.23 4.46
CA ARG A 148 5.50 -13.12 4.30
C ARG A 148 6.37 -13.15 5.54
N GLY A 149 7.10 -14.25 5.72
CA GLY A 149 8.10 -14.42 6.78
C GLY A 149 7.52 -14.86 8.13
N ILE A 150 6.31 -15.40 8.15
CA ILE A 150 5.68 -15.93 9.37
C ILE A 150 5.88 -17.44 9.41
N ASP A 151 6.64 -17.91 10.40
CA ASP A 151 6.88 -19.33 10.61
C ASP A 151 5.59 -20.11 10.88
N ARG A 152 5.52 -21.37 10.43
CA ARG A 152 4.33 -22.23 10.63
C ARG A 152 3.99 -22.41 12.11
N ALA A 153 4.99 -22.42 13.00
CA ALA A 153 4.78 -22.50 14.43
C ALA A 153 4.02 -21.29 15.01
N CYS A 154 3.99 -20.17 14.29
CA CYS A 154 3.26 -18.96 14.68
C CYS A 154 1.86 -18.87 14.06
N HIS A 155 1.44 -19.79 13.16
CA HIS A 155 0.16 -19.64 12.43
C HIS A 155 -1.06 -19.81 13.33
N SER A 156 -1.03 -20.79 14.23
CA SER A 156 -2.08 -21.02 15.24
C SER A 156 -1.45 -21.79 16.40
N GLN A 157 -1.50 -21.22 17.60
CA GLN A 157 -1.02 -21.84 18.83
C GLN A 157 -2.20 -22.09 19.78
N LEU A 158 -3.06 -23.03 19.41
CA LEU A 158 -4.11 -23.50 20.31
C LEU A 158 -3.58 -24.61 21.21
N THR A 159 -3.61 -24.38 22.52
CA THR A 159 -3.39 -25.46 23.49
C THR A 159 -4.59 -26.44 23.40
N PRO A 160 -4.35 -27.76 23.27
CA PRO A 160 -5.43 -28.73 23.22
C PRO A 160 -6.34 -28.62 24.45
N GLY A 161 -7.65 -28.51 24.23
CA GLY A 161 -8.66 -28.44 25.30
C GLY A 161 -9.01 -27.04 25.80
N THR A 162 -8.35 -25.97 25.34
CA THR A 162 -8.76 -24.59 25.63
C THR A 162 -9.65 -24.03 24.50
N PRO A 163 -10.75 -23.31 24.82
CA PRO A 163 -11.55 -22.65 23.80
C PRO A 163 -10.73 -21.54 23.10
N PRO A 164 -10.89 -21.35 21.78
CA PRO A 164 -10.11 -20.36 21.04
C PRO A 164 -10.47 -18.94 21.50
N PRO A 165 -9.47 -18.07 21.78
CA PRO A 165 -9.73 -16.71 22.26
C PRO A 165 -10.41 -15.81 21.22
N SER A 166 -10.26 -16.13 19.93
CA SER A 166 -11.04 -15.51 18.87
C SER A 166 -11.29 -16.50 17.74
N SER A 167 -12.18 -16.15 16.82
CA SER A 167 -12.44 -16.96 15.63
C SER A 167 -11.21 -17.11 14.73
N LEU A 168 -10.26 -16.16 14.75
CA LEU A 168 -8.98 -16.30 14.04
C LEU A 168 -8.12 -17.43 14.62
N HIS A 169 -8.15 -17.63 15.94
CA HIS A 169 -7.41 -18.71 16.58
C HIS A 169 -7.98 -20.08 16.23
N ALA A 170 -9.27 -20.18 15.88
CA ALA A 170 -9.90 -21.42 15.46
C ALA A 170 -9.44 -21.91 14.07
N CYS A 171 -8.76 -21.07 13.28
CA CYS A 171 -8.20 -21.44 11.98
C CYS A 171 -7.07 -22.47 12.13
N THR A 172 -6.93 -23.33 11.12
CA THR A 172 -5.92 -24.40 11.12
C THR A 172 -4.64 -24.00 10.41
N THR A 173 -4.73 -23.10 9.43
CA THR A 173 -3.60 -22.62 8.63
C THR A 173 -3.48 -21.09 8.71
N GLY A 174 -2.28 -20.56 8.50
CA GLY A 174 -2.08 -19.12 8.49
C GLY A 174 -2.79 -18.44 7.31
N GLU A 175 -2.97 -19.15 6.20
CA GLU A 175 -3.75 -18.69 5.05
C GLU A 175 -5.23 -18.48 5.44
N GLU A 176 -5.83 -19.42 6.17
CA GLU A 176 -7.18 -19.27 6.73
C GLU A 176 -7.26 -18.11 7.72
N VAL A 177 -6.26 -17.96 8.60
CA VAL A 177 -6.19 -16.83 9.54
C VAL A 177 -6.22 -15.49 8.78
N LEU A 178 -5.37 -15.35 7.77
CA LEU A 178 -5.26 -14.12 6.99
C LEU A 178 -6.56 -13.85 6.21
N ALA A 179 -7.11 -14.86 5.52
CA ALA A 179 -8.35 -14.73 4.77
C ALA A 179 -9.52 -14.34 5.70
N GLN A 180 -9.62 -14.99 6.86
CA GLN A 180 -10.66 -14.71 7.84
C GLN A 180 -10.50 -13.32 8.47
N TYR A 181 -9.27 -12.87 8.75
CA TYR A 181 -9.02 -11.51 9.23
C TYR A 181 -9.50 -10.46 8.21
N LEU A 182 -9.13 -10.61 6.94
CA LEU A 182 -9.56 -9.69 5.88
C LEU A 182 -11.09 -9.69 5.71
N GLN A 183 -11.72 -10.87 5.79
CA GLN A 183 -13.18 -11.01 5.71
C GLN A 183 -13.88 -10.32 6.90
N GLN A 184 -13.30 -10.36 8.10
CA GLN A 184 -13.84 -9.68 9.28
C GLN A 184 -13.70 -8.16 9.18
N GLN A 185 -12.58 -7.67 8.65
CA GLN A 185 -12.35 -6.24 8.46
C GLN A 185 -13.26 -5.66 7.37
N GLN A 186 -13.43 -6.39 6.26
CA GLN A 186 -14.14 -5.89 5.08
C GLN A 186 -14.96 -6.99 4.38
N PRO A 187 -16.16 -7.34 4.88
CA PRO A 187 -16.92 -8.50 4.42
C PRO A 187 -17.36 -8.50 2.95
N ARG A 188 -17.43 -7.32 2.33
CA ARG A 188 -17.95 -7.12 0.95
C ARG A 188 -16.85 -6.92 -0.09
N VAL A 189 -15.58 -7.09 0.29
CA VAL A 189 -14.43 -6.76 -0.56
C VAL A 189 -13.96 -7.98 -1.30
N MET A 190 -13.73 -7.83 -2.61
CA MET A 190 -13.04 -8.86 -3.39
C MET A 190 -11.58 -8.92 -2.94
N SER A 191 -11.20 -9.99 -2.24
CA SER A 191 -9.89 -10.11 -1.61
C SER A 191 -9.11 -11.29 -2.17
N SER A 192 -7.85 -11.05 -2.55
CA SER A 192 -6.84 -12.09 -2.75
C SER A 192 -5.86 -12.04 -1.57
N SER A 193 -5.58 -13.18 -0.94
CA SER A 193 -4.68 -13.27 0.21
C SER A 193 -3.62 -14.33 -0.01
N HIS A 194 -2.36 -13.98 0.23
CA HIS A 194 -1.24 -14.91 0.12
C HIS A 194 -0.37 -14.87 1.37
N LEU A 195 -0.10 -16.05 1.93
CA LEU A 195 0.87 -16.22 3.00
C LEU A 195 2.13 -16.91 2.45
N LEU A 196 3.29 -16.35 2.76
CA LEU A 196 4.58 -16.92 2.42
C LEU A 196 5.41 -17.18 3.66
N LEU A 197 6.06 -18.34 3.71
CA LEU A 197 7.03 -18.64 4.76
C LEU A 197 8.33 -17.88 4.58
N THR A 198 8.74 -17.62 3.33
CA THR A 198 10.03 -16.97 3.05
C THR A 198 10.00 -15.50 3.45
N PRO A 199 10.81 -15.05 4.43
CA PRO A 199 10.87 -13.65 4.82
C PRO A 199 11.52 -12.81 3.72
N TYR A 200 11.43 -11.48 3.84
CA TYR A 200 12.21 -10.58 3.01
C TYR A 200 13.65 -10.54 3.54
N ARG A 201 14.65 -10.75 2.67
CA ARG A 201 16.06 -10.75 3.05
C ARG A 201 16.61 -9.32 3.05
N VAL A 202 17.19 -8.93 4.18
CA VAL A 202 17.84 -7.63 4.39
C VAL A 202 19.34 -7.82 4.18
N ALA A 203 19.73 -8.01 2.91
CA ALA A 203 21.13 -8.20 2.54
C ALA A 203 21.77 -6.88 2.09
N PRO A 204 23.08 -6.66 2.27
CA PRO A 204 23.77 -5.51 1.69
C PRO A 204 23.53 -5.41 0.17
N PRO A 205 23.27 -4.21 -0.38
CA PRO A 205 23.34 -2.90 0.26
C PRO A 205 21.99 -2.40 0.82
N TYR A 206 21.27 -3.14 1.65
CA TYR A 206 20.08 -2.62 2.33
C TYR A 206 20.46 -1.66 3.48
N PRO A 207 19.85 -0.46 3.59
CA PRO A 207 20.16 0.50 4.66
C PRO A 207 19.79 -0.02 6.05
N HIS A 208 20.55 0.38 7.07
CA HIS A 208 20.26 0.02 8.47
C HIS A 208 19.11 0.87 9.02
N LEU A 209 17.88 0.50 8.70
CA LEU A 209 16.66 1.26 9.05
C LEU A 209 15.97 0.76 10.31
N PHE A 210 16.18 -0.50 10.71
CA PHE A 210 15.37 -1.16 11.74
C PHE A 210 15.83 -0.82 13.16
N SER A 211 14.88 -0.51 14.04
CA SER A 211 15.10 -0.44 15.48
C SER A 211 14.45 -1.62 16.21
N SER A 212 15.07 -2.06 17.31
CA SER A 212 14.48 -3.04 18.24
C SER A 212 13.98 -4.33 17.60
N CYS A 213 14.70 -4.85 16.61
CA CYS A 213 14.37 -6.09 15.90
C CYS A 213 15.43 -7.17 16.17
N SER A 214 15.00 -8.44 16.19
CA SER A 214 15.90 -9.59 16.16
C SER A 214 16.55 -9.77 14.77
N PRO A 215 17.55 -10.65 14.59
CA PRO A 215 18.09 -10.98 13.26
C PRO A 215 17.03 -11.48 12.27
N GLN A 216 15.96 -12.12 12.76
CA GLN A 216 14.81 -12.60 11.99
C GLN A 216 13.69 -11.54 11.85
N GLY A 217 13.91 -10.32 12.33
CA GLY A 217 12.98 -9.21 12.17
C GLY A 217 11.77 -9.24 13.11
N MET A 218 11.85 -10.04 14.18
CA MET A 218 10.83 -10.07 15.23
C MET A 218 10.97 -8.81 16.09
N VAL A 219 9.84 -8.21 16.47
CA VAL A 219 9.82 -7.01 17.31
C VAL A 219 10.19 -7.39 18.74
N LEU A 220 11.14 -6.66 19.33
CA LEU A 220 11.62 -6.88 20.69
C LEU A 220 11.22 -5.73 21.62
N ASP A 221 10.77 -6.08 22.83
CA ASP A 221 10.57 -5.13 23.92
C ASP A 221 11.92 -4.75 24.54
N GLY A 222 12.69 -3.89 23.87
CA GLY A 222 13.96 -3.37 24.39
C GLY A 222 14.96 -2.96 23.31
N SER A 223 16.08 -2.36 23.73
CA SER A 223 17.17 -2.05 22.80
C SER A 223 17.88 -3.34 22.36
N PRO A 224 18.05 -3.56 21.05
CA PRO A 224 18.64 -4.79 20.55
C PRO A 224 20.14 -4.78 20.87
N LYS A 225 20.66 -5.89 21.41
CA LYS A 225 22.09 -6.06 21.62
C LYS A 225 22.78 -6.42 20.29
N GLY A 226 23.14 -5.41 19.51
CA GLY A 226 24.19 -5.45 18.49
C GLY A 226 24.04 -6.38 17.28
N ALA A 227 22.97 -7.15 17.14
CA ALA A 227 22.78 -8.04 16.01
C ALA A 227 22.08 -7.32 14.84
N ALA A 228 22.66 -7.40 13.65
CA ALA A 228 22.07 -6.84 12.44
C ALA A 228 20.83 -7.65 12.02
N VAL A 229 19.81 -6.96 11.53
CA VAL A 229 18.62 -7.60 10.96
C VAL A 229 19.00 -8.21 9.60
N GLU A 230 18.81 -9.53 9.47
CA GLU A 230 19.15 -10.28 8.25
C GLU A 230 17.91 -10.56 7.38
N SER A 231 16.75 -10.61 8.01
CA SER A 231 15.48 -10.84 7.35
C SER A 231 14.32 -10.29 8.17
N ILE A 232 13.20 -10.01 7.52
CA ILE A 232 12.02 -9.43 8.15
C ILE A 232 10.73 -10.06 7.64
N PRO A 233 9.70 -10.20 8.49
CA PRO A 233 8.35 -10.41 8.03
C PRO A 233 7.80 -9.10 7.46
N VAL A 234 7.05 -9.18 6.37
CA VAL A 234 6.47 -8.01 5.70
C VAL A 234 5.01 -8.29 5.40
N PHE A 235 4.16 -7.31 5.70
CA PHE A 235 2.75 -7.33 5.33
C PHE A 235 2.52 -6.25 4.28
N GLY A 236 2.12 -6.62 3.07
CA GLY A 236 1.92 -5.70 1.96
C GLY A 236 0.53 -5.82 1.37
N ALA A 237 0.00 -4.71 0.87
CA ALA A 237 -1.31 -4.69 0.21
C ALA A 237 -1.31 -3.79 -1.03
N LEU A 238 -2.09 -4.20 -2.02
CA LEU A 238 -2.60 -3.35 -3.10
C LEU A 238 -4.11 -3.23 -2.94
N CYS A 239 -4.64 -2.01 -2.92
CA CYS A 239 -6.05 -1.75 -2.66
C CYS A 239 -6.65 -0.81 -3.71
N SER A 240 -7.84 -1.15 -4.17
CA SER A 240 -8.73 -0.26 -4.91
C SER A 240 -9.80 0.23 -3.94
N SER A 241 -9.81 1.52 -3.60
CA SER A 241 -10.70 2.05 -2.56
C SER A 241 -11.23 3.45 -2.89
N SER A 242 -12.27 3.87 -2.18
CA SER A 242 -12.89 5.19 -2.33
C SER A 242 -11.98 6.35 -1.91
N SER A 243 -10.83 6.10 -1.26
CA SER A 243 -9.86 7.16 -0.93
C SER A 243 -9.27 7.80 -2.20
N LEU A 244 -9.21 7.04 -3.28
CA LEU A 244 -8.75 7.52 -4.59
C LEU A 244 -9.68 8.58 -5.17
N HIS A 245 -10.99 8.52 -4.90
CA HIS A 245 -11.91 9.58 -5.31
C HIS A 245 -11.47 10.94 -4.75
N GLN A 246 -11.24 11.01 -3.43
CA GLN A 246 -10.83 12.24 -2.75
C GLN A 246 -9.46 12.73 -3.23
N THR A 247 -8.51 11.81 -3.44
CA THR A 247 -7.16 12.14 -3.92
C THR A 247 -7.19 12.71 -5.34
N LEU A 248 -7.90 12.06 -6.26
CA LEU A 248 -8.00 12.48 -7.65
C LEU A 248 -8.78 13.80 -7.78
N GLU A 249 -9.84 13.98 -7.01
CA GLU A 249 -10.54 15.27 -6.93
C GLU A 249 -9.66 16.37 -6.34
N ALA A 250 -8.88 16.09 -5.29
CA ALA A 250 -7.95 17.06 -4.72
C ALA A 250 -6.89 17.48 -5.74
N LEU A 251 -6.36 16.53 -6.51
CA LEU A 251 -5.43 16.78 -7.61
C LEU A 251 -6.07 17.68 -8.69
N ALA A 252 -7.30 17.35 -9.13
CA ALA A 252 -8.05 18.17 -10.08
C ALA A 252 -8.29 19.60 -9.56
N ARG A 253 -8.69 19.74 -8.28
CA ARG A 253 -8.89 21.05 -7.63
C ARG A 253 -7.60 21.86 -7.50
N ASP A 254 -6.46 21.21 -7.36
CA ASP A 254 -5.19 21.92 -7.28
C ASP A 254 -4.72 22.39 -8.67
N LEU A 255 -5.00 21.62 -9.72
CA LEU A 255 -4.74 22.01 -11.11
C LEU A 255 -5.57 23.23 -11.54
N THR A 256 -6.85 23.32 -11.15
CA THR A 256 -7.70 24.47 -11.52
C THR A 256 -7.24 25.80 -10.90
N LYS A 257 -6.40 25.76 -9.85
CA LYS A 257 -5.82 26.96 -9.22
C LYS A 257 -4.60 27.48 -9.97
N LEU A 258 -4.08 26.73 -10.94
CA LEU A 258 -2.87 27.11 -11.67
C LEU A 258 -3.21 27.97 -12.88
N ASP A 259 -2.48 29.06 -13.04
CA ASP A 259 -2.48 29.84 -14.27
C ASP A 259 -1.34 29.36 -15.18
N LEU A 260 -1.69 28.54 -16.18
CA LEU A 260 -0.76 27.90 -17.12
C LEU A 260 0.06 28.88 -17.94
N ARG A 261 -0.47 30.09 -18.18
CA ARG A 261 0.22 31.14 -18.94
C ARG A 261 1.53 31.56 -18.28
N ARG A 262 1.67 31.28 -16.98
CA ARG A 262 2.86 31.59 -16.18
C ARG A 262 3.93 30.50 -16.25
N TRP A 263 3.68 29.40 -16.94
CA TRP A 263 4.55 28.22 -17.03
C TRP A 263 5.00 27.97 -18.47
N ALA A 264 5.74 28.93 -19.02
CA ALA A 264 6.20 28.93 -20.41
C ALA A 264 6.94 27.64 -20.80
N SER A 265 7.68 27.01 -19.89
CA SER A 265 8.40 25.75 -20.18
C SER A 265 7.50 24.57 -20.60
N PHE A 266 6.24 24.51 -20.14
CA PHE A 266 5.28 23.50 -20.57
C PHE A 266 4.74 23.85 -21.96
N MET A 267 4.41 25.13 -22.17
CA MET A 267 3.96 25.64 -23.47
C MET A 267 5.04 25.45 -24.55
N ASP A 268 6.29 25.77 -24.22
CA ASP A 268 7.47 25.60 -25.08
C ASP A 268 7.76 24.12 -25.37
N ALA A 269 7.34 23.22 -24.47
CA ALA A 269 7.41 21.77 -24.66
C ALA A 269 6.21 21.21 -25.46
N GLY A 270 5.29 22.08 -25.91
CA GLY A 270 4.15 21.73 -26.75
C GLY A 270 2.86 21.42 -25.99
N VAL A 271 2.79 21.70 -24.68
CA VAL A 271 1.53 21.57 -23.92
C VAL A 271 0.64 22.76 -24.23
N GLU A 272 -0.53 22.50 -24.79
CA GLU A 272 -1.53 23.51 -25.09
C GLU A 272 -2.48 23.73 -23.90
N HIS A 273 -3.22 24.84 -23.93
CA HIS A 273 -4.21 25.12 -22.89
C HIS A 273 -5.35 24.08 -22.90
N ASP A 274 -5.72 23.62 -24.09
CA ASP A 274 -6.79 22.65 -24.28
C ASP A 274 -6.39 21.26 -23.74
N ASP A 275 -5.10 20.89 -23.80
CA ASP A 275 -4.58 19.66 -23.20
C ASP A 275 -4.83 19.60 -21.69
N VAL A 276 -4.73 20.73 -20.99
CA VAL A 276 -4.98 20.77 -19.54
C VAL A 276 -6.48 20.73 -19.23
N ALA A 277 -7.32 21.31 -20.09
CA ALA A 277 -8.77 21.21 -19.96
C ALA A 277 -9.23 19.75 -20.15
N GLU A 278 -8.70 19.06 -21.16
CA GLU A 278 -8.91 17.64 -21.39
C GLU A 278 -8.41 16.81 -20.21
N LEU A 279 -7.18 17.05 -19.74
CA LEU A 279 -6.60 16.39 -18.58
C LEU A 279 -7.48 16.51 -17.33
N LEU A 280 -8.03 17.71 -17.07
CA LEU A 280 -8.93 17.95 -15.95
C LEU A 280 -10.21 17.11 -16.07
N GLN A 281 -10.79 17.04 -17.26
CA GLN A 281 -11.99 16.26 -17.53
C GLN A 281 -11.73 14.74 -17.39
N GLU A 282 -10.61 14.26 -17.91
CA GLU A 282 -10.20 12.86 -17.78
C GLU A 282 -9.93 12.48 -16.32
N LEU A 283 -9.24 13.34 -15.58
CA LEU A 283 -8.96 13.14 -14.16
C LEU A 283 -10.24 13.12 -13.31
N GLN A 284 -11.19 14.01 -13.60
CA GLN A 284 -12.51 14.01 -12.95
C GLN A 284 -13.30 12.74 -13.29
N SER A 285 -13.29 12.32 -14.56
CA SER A 285 -13.96 11.09 -15.00
C SER A 285 -13.38 9.86 -14.29
N LEU A 286 -12.05 9.79 -14.17
CA LEU A 286 -11.36 8.76 -13.41
C LEU A 286 -11.72 8.81 -11.92
N ALA A 287 -11.80 10.00 -11.31
CA ALA A 287 -12.20 10.16 -9.92
C ALA A 287 -13.62 9.63 -9.67
N GLN A 288 -14.54 9.80 -10.62
CA GLN A 288 -15.91 9.30 -10.50
C GLN A 288 -15.99 7.77 -10.49
N CYS A 289 -15.05 7.06 -11.13
CA CYS A 289 -14.99 5.60 -11.04
C CYS A 289 -14.81 5.10 -9.59
N TYR A 290 -14.29 5.93 -8.68
CA TYR A 290 -14.07 5.63 -7.26
C TYR A 290 -15.11 6.24 -6.34
N HIS A 291 -16.09 6.97 -6.87
CA HIS A 291 -17.14 7.53 -6.04
C HIS A 291 -17.90 6.37 -5.38
N ALA A 292 -17.92 6.35 -4.06
CA ALA A 292 -18.69 5.40 -3.28
C ALA A 292 -20.16 5.86 -3.27
N GLY A 293 -20.80 5.85 -4.44
CA GLY A 293 -22.24 5.91 -4.48
C GLY A 293 -22.78 4.69 -3.75
N ASP A 294 -23.82 4.87 -2.92
CA ASP A 294 -24.73 3.79 -2.58
C ASP A 294 -25.37 3.34 -3.89
N SER A 295 -24.65 2.48 -4.62
CA SER A 295 -25.22 1.70 -5.69
C SER A 295 -26.20 0.78 -4.98
N LEU A 296 -27.45 1.23 -4.92
CA LEU A 296 -28.65 0.45 -4.68
C LEU A 296 -28.52 -0.81 -5.52
N VAL A 297 -28.06 -1.88 -4.89
CA VAL A 297 -28.29 -3.23 -5.35
C VAL A 297 -29.11 -3.86 -4.24
N ASP A 298 -30.41 -3.55 -4.29
CA ASP A 298 -31.44 -4.51 -3.91
C ASP A 298 -31.39 -5.71 -4.87
#